data_AF-A0A6P3RKV5-F1
#
_entry.id   AF-A0A6P3RKV5-F1
#
_cell.length_a   1.000
_cell.length_b   1.000
_cell.length_c   1.000
_cell.angle_alpha   90.00
_cell.angle_beta   90.00
_cell.angle_gamma   90.00
#
_symmetry.space_group_name_H-M   'P 1'
#
loop_
_entity.id
_entity.type
_entity.pdbx_description
1 polymer ?
#
loop_
_entity_poly.entity_id
_entity_poly.type
_entity_poly.pdbx_seq_one_letter_code
_entity_poly.pdbx_strand_id
1 'polypeptide(L)'
;MAVGWGPTRPRWGRGRDRSRDSGTRLLPCLAHRLRKDPGVPAPGASAMRPLLALLLLGLAAGSPPLDDNKIPSLCPGHPGLPGTPGHHGSQGLPGRDGRDGRDGVPGAPGEKGEGGRPGLPGPRGEPGPRGEAGPVGATGPAGECSVPPRSAFSAKRSESRVPPPSDAPLPFDRVLVNEQGHYDAATGKFTCQVPGVYYFAVHATVYRASLQFDLVKNGESIASFFQFFGGWPKPASLSGGAMVRLEPEDQVWVQVGVGDYIGIYASIKTDSTFSGFLVYSDWHSSPVFA
;
A
#
# COMPACT_ATOMS: atom_id res chain seq x y z
N MET A 1 67.06 -40.86 25.70
CA MET A 1 67.58 -41.97 24.90
C MET A 1 66.40 -42.75 24.36
N ALA A 2 66.34 -42.90 23.04
CA ALA A 2 65.24 -43.48 22.28
C ALA A 2 65.38 -45.00 22.16
N VAL A 3 64.24 -45.68 22.13
CA VAL A 3 64.00 -47.06 21.64
C VAL A 3 62.60 -47.02 21.03
N GLY A 4 62.28 -47.51 19.83
CA GLY A 4 63.01 -48.23 18.80
C GLY A 4 61.99 -49.02 17.96
N TRP A 5 61.70 -48.54 16.74
CA TRP A 5 61.34 -49.23 15.49
C TRP A 5 60.35 -50.43 15.46
N GLY A 6 59.27 -50.25 14.68
CA GLY A 6 59.11 -50.93 13.37
C GLY A 6 58.21 -52.18 13.24
N PRO A 7 57.71 -52.51 12.02
CA PRO A 7 56.34 -53.00 11.76
C PRO A 7 56.26 -54.41 11.12
N THR A 8 55.06 -55.00 10.92
CA THR A 8 54.73 -55.87 9.75
C THR A 8 53.25 -56.29 9.65
N ARG A 9 52.89 -56.74 8.44
CA ARG A 9 51.61 -56.75 7.71
C ARG A 9 50.81 -58.10 7.80
N PRO A 10 49.63 -58.23 7.14
CA PRO A 10 48.58 -59.21 7.46
C PRO A 10 48.67 -60.53 6.67
N ARG A 11 47.85 -61.54 7.05
CA ARG A 11 47.79 -62.85 6.39
C ARG A 11 46.36 -63.22 5.95
N TRP A 12 46.26 -63.59 4.67
CA TRP A 12 45.12 -64.21 3.98
C TRP A 12 45.07 -65.74 4.19
N GLY A 13 43.86 -66.32 4.08
CA GLY A 13 43.58 -67.73 3.71
C GLY A 13 42.05 -67.93 3.60
N ARG A 14 41.42 -68.07 2.42
CA ARG A 14 41.19 -69.31 1.62
C ARG A 14 41.03 -70.57 2.49
N GLY A 15 39.98 -71.40 2.44
CA GLY A 15 38.79 -71.53 1.58
C GLY A 15 38.35 -73.02 1.59
N ARG A 16 37.03 -73.32 1.46
CA ARG A 16 36.44 -74.50 0.76
C ARG A 16 34.96 -74.69 1.07
N ASP A 17 34.13 -74.30 0.11
CA ASP A 17 33.21 -75.11 -0.70
C ASP A 17 32.74 -76.50 -0.19
N ARG A 18 31.41 -76.69 -0.16
CA ARG A 18 30.73 -77.90 -0.66
C ARG A 18 29.24 -77.66 -0.93
N SER A 19 28.86 -78.08 -2.12
CA SER A 19 27.57 -78.07 -2.79
C SER A 19 26.66 -79.27 -2.45
N ARG A 20 25.34 -79.08 -2.63
CA ARG A 20 24.33 -79.96 -3.27
C ARG A 20 22.93 -79.40 -2.93
N ASP A 21 22.07 -78.87 -3.81
CA ASP A 21 21.56 -79.25 -5.15
C ASP A 21 20.21 -80.02 -5.10
N SER A 22 19.39 -79.81 -6.14
CA SER A 22 18.03 -80.34 -6.47
C SER A 22 16.81 -79.61 -5.88
N GLY A 23 15.76 -79.22 -6.63
CA GLY A 23 15.43 -79.28 -8.06
C GLY A 23 14.10 -78.51 -8.30
N THR A 24 14.00 -77.62 -9.30
CA THR A 24 13.51 -77.81 -10.70
C THR A 24 11.98 -77.94 -10.89
N ARG A 25 11.38 -76.98 -11.63
CA ARG A 25 10.33 -77.06 -12.71
C ARG A 25 9.58 -75.70 -12.80
N LEU A 26 9.85 -74.77 -13.74
CA LEU A 26 9.48 -74.67 -15.18
C LEU A 26 7.95 -74.59 -15.50
N LEU A 27 7.46 -73.34 -15.71
CA LEU A 27 6.65 -72.74 -16.83
C LEU A 27 5.37 -73.46 -17.37
N PRO A 28 4.46 -72.85 -18.20
CA PRO A 28 4.24 -71.43 -18.63
C PRO A 28 2.73 -70.98 -18.74
N CYS A 29 2.53 -69.70 -19.15
CA CYS A 29 1.45 -69.10 -19.97
C CYS A 29 -0.04 -69.47 -19.82
N LEU A 30 -0.91 -68.45 -19.67
CA LEU A 30 -2.14 -68.35 -20.48
C LEU A 30 -2.61 -66.90 -20.67
N ALA A 31 -2.69 -66.49 -21.93
CA ALA A 31 -3.35 -65.29 -22.40
C ALA A 31 -4.85 -65.56 -22.59
N HIS A 32 -5.71 -64.60 -22.27
CA HIS A 32 -7.06 -64.55 -22.85
C HIS A 32 -7.43 -63.12 -23.25
N ARG A 33 -7.49 -62.90 -24.57
CA ARG A 33 -8.32 -61.89 -25.24
C ARG A 33 -9.77 -62.38 -25.26
N LEU A 34 -10.74 -61.51 -24.99
CA LEU A 34 -12.09 -61.48 -25.60
C LEU A 34 -12.61 -60.03 -25.46
N ARG A 35 -12.62 -59.22 -26.54
CA ARG A 35 -13.62 -59.07 -27.60
C ARG A 35 -14.59 -57.91 -27.31
N LYS A 36 -14.43 -56.87 -28.13
CA LYS A 36 -15.35 -55.76 -28.40
C LYS A 36 -16.38 -56.26 -29.42
N ASP A 37 -17.65 -55.88 -29.29
CA ASP A 37 -18.56 -55.67 -30.43
C ASP A 37 -19.80 -54.82 -30.06
N PRO A 38 -20.46 -54.18 -31.05
CA PRO A 38 -21.25 -52.95 -30.91
C PRO A 38 -22.74 -53.07 -31.34
N GLY A 39 -23.53 -52.01 -31.08
CA GLY A 39 -24.84 -51.72 -31.70
C GLY A 39 -26.02 -52.53 -31.14
N VAL A 40 -27.26 -52.04 -31.03
CA VAL A 40 -28.07 -51.17 -31.90
C VAL A 40 -29.28 -50.63 -31.09
N PRO A 41 -29.93 -49.51 -31.48
CA PRO A 41 -30.83 -48.68 -30.66
C PRO A 41 -32.33 -48.86 -31.00
N ALA A 42 -33.22 -48.25 -30.22
CA ALA A 42 -34.59 -47.89 -30.63
C ALA A 42 -35.30 -46.97 -29.60
N PRO A 43 -36.33 -46.19 -30.00
CA PRO A 43 -36.46 -44.78 -29.61
C PRO A 43 -37.78 -44.42 -28.88
N GLY A 44 -37.80 -43.20 -28.34
CA GLY A 44 -38.90 -42.27 -28.61
C GLY A 44 -39.99 -42.08 -27.55
N ALA A 45 -40.24 -40.79 -27.31
CA ALA A 45 -41.46 -40.17 -26.74
C ALA A 45 -41.68 -40.38 -25.23
N SER A 46 -42.12 -39.41 -24.44
CA SER A 46 -42.67 -38.07 -24.67
C SER A 46 -42.57 -37.38 -23.30
N ALA A 47 -41.91 -36.23 -23.18
CA ALA A 47 -42.53 -34.90 -23.17
C ALA A 47 -43.21 -34.50 -21.85
N MET A 48 -43.07 -33.21 -21.54
CA MET A 48 -43.86 -32.41 -20.59
C MET A 48 -43.52 -32.49 -19.09
N ARG A 49 -42.60 -31.62 -18.63
CA ARG A 49 -42.95 -30.25 -18.17
C ARG A 49 -41.76 -29.57 -17.47
N PRO A 50 -41.25 -28.43 -17.99
CA PRO A 50 -40.33 -27.56 -17.26
C PRO A 50 -41.14 -26.51 -16.50
N LEU A 51 -41.24 -26.60 -15.18
CA LEU A 51 -41.79 -25.48 -14.39
C LEU A 51 -41.18 -25.34 -12.99
N LEU A 52 -40.13 -26.09 -12.68
CA LEU A 52 -39.40 -25.98 -11.40
C LEU A 52 -38.01 -25.34 -11.55
N ALA A 53 -37.72 -24.72 -12.70
CA ALA A 53 -36.48 -23.95 -12.91
C ALA A 53 -36.71 -22.43 -12.84
N LEU A 54 -37.96 -21.95 -12.71
CA LEU A 54 -38.28 -20.52 -12.62
C LEU A 54 -38.58 -20.03 -11.19
N LEU A 55 -38.55 -20.90 -10.17
CA LEU A 55 -38.78 -20.53 -8.76
C LEU A 55 -37.50 -20.53 -7.90
N LEU A 56 -36.33 -20.73 -8.51
CA LEU A 56 -35.01 -20.62 -7.85
C LEU A 56 -34.19 -19.42 -8.36
N LEU A 57 -34.83 -18.47 -9.05
CA LEU A 57 -34.22 -17.21 -9.50
C LEU A 57 -34.75 -15.96 -8.75
N GLY A 58 -35.44 -16.15 -7.62
CA GLY A 58 -36.27 -15.10 -7.02
C GLY A 58 -35.91 -14.60 -5.61
N LEU A 59 -34.82 -15.07 -4.98
CA LEU A 59 -34.46 -14.67 -3.60
C LEU A 59 -32.95 -14.46 -3.40
N ALA A 60 -32.33 -13.77 -4.36
CA ALA A 60 -30.99 -13.17 -4.16
C ALA A 60 -31.07 -11.68 -4.51
N ALA A 61 -31.86 -10.94 -3.73
CA ALA A 61 -31.86 -9.49 -3.74
C ALA A 61 -31.79 -9.00 -2.30
N GLY A 62 -30.71 -8.28 -1.98
CA GLY A 62 -30.67 -7.42 -0.79
C GLY A 62 -29.69 -7.80 0.32
N SER A 63 -28.43 -8.06 0.00
CA SER A 63 -27.37 -7.47 0.83
C SER A 63 -26.97 -6.17 0.13
N PRO A 64 -27.03 -4.99 0.77
CA PRO A 64 -26.47 -3.81 0.13
C PRO A 64 -25.00 -4.11 -0.17
N PRO A 65 -24.51 -3.79 -1.38
CA PRO A 65 -23.07 -3.72 -1.56
C PRO A 65 -22.56 -2.72 -0.53
N LEU A 66 -21.54 -3.10 0.25
CA LEU A 66 -20.73 -2.12 0.95
C LEU A 66 -19.89 -1.40 -0.12
N ASP A 67 -20.59 -0.60 -0.93
CA ASP A 67 -19.99 0.44 -1.71
C ASP A 67 -19.58 1.57 -0.76
N ASP A 68 -18.48 2.20 -1.16
CA ASP A 68 -18.01 3.48 -0.68
C ASP A 68 -17.17 3.50 0.62
N ASN A 69 -15.94 2.99 0.49
CA ASN A 69 -14.76 3.77 0.94
C ASN A 69 -14.40 4.89 -0.06
N LYS A 70 -15.40 5.45 -0.77
CA LYS A 70 -15.36 6.88 -1.09
C LYS A 70 -15.52 7.58 0.24
N ILE A 71 -14.40 7.86 0.90
CA ILE A 71 -14.34 9.03 1.76
C ILE A 71 -14.82 10.17 0.86
N PRO A 72 -16.03 10.74 1.08
CA PRO A 72 -16.43 11.89 0.31
C PRO A 72 -15.38 12.96 0.63
N SER A 73 -14.76 13.53 -0.40
CA SER A 73 -13.92 14.71 -0.27
C SER A 73 -14.77 15.86 0.28
N LEU A 74 -14.99 15.86 1.58
CA LEU A 74 -15.76 16.84 2.32
C LEU A 74 -14.91 18.07 2.59
N CYS A 75 -14.44 18.76 1.55
CA CYS A 75 -13.84 20.10 1.71
C CYS A 75 -13.85 20.86 0.36
N PRO A 76 -14.97 21.47 -0.06
CA PRO A 76 -14.85 22.69 -0.87
C PRO A 76 -14.02 23.68 -0.06
N GLY A 77 -12.91 24.19 -0.62
CA GLY A 77 -12.08 25.19 0.06
C GLY A 77 -12.93 26.39 0.51
N HIS A 78 -12.54 27.03 1.61
CA HIS A 78 -13.21 28.23 2.10
C HIS A 78 -13.21 29.31 0.98
N PRO A 79 -14.34 30.00 0.74
CA PRO A 79 -14.36 31.12 -0.18
C PRO A 79 -13.23 32.11 0.15
N GLY A 80 -12.52 32.59 -0.89
CA GLY A 80 -11.48 33.59 -0.71
C GLY A 80 -12.02 34.84 0.00
N LEU A 81 -11.15 35.55 0.73
CA LEU A 81 -11.51 36.79 1.40
C LEU A 81 -12.05 37.81 0.37
N PRO A 82 -13.14 38.55 0.68
CA PRO A 82 -13.62 39.62 -0.19
C PRO A 82 -12.51 40.63 -0.50
N GLY A 83 -12.43 41.07 -1.76
CA GLY A 83 -11.46 42.10 -2.15
C GLY A 83 -11.64 43.40 -1.36
N THR A 84 -10.56 44.14 -1.14
CA THR A 84 -10.61 45.44 -0.47
C THR A 84 -11.45 46.45 -1.27
N PRO A 85 -12.21 47.36 -0.63
CA PRO A 85 -12.95 48.41 -1.33
C PRO A 85 -12.05 49.21 -2.27
N GLY A 86 -12.56 49.52 -3.47
CA GLY A 86 -11.83 50.35 -4.44
C GLY A 86 -11.53 51.75 -3.90
N HIS A 87 -10.45 52.37 -4.39
CA HIS A 87 -10.07 53.73 -4.00
C HIS A 87 -11.15 54.75 -4.38
N HIS A 88 -11.32 55.78 -3.57
CA HIS A 88 -12.24 56.89 -3.88
C HIS A 88 -11.84 57.57 -5.19
N GLY A 89 -12.82 57.86 -6.05
CA GLY A 89 -12.59 58.58 -7.31
C GLY A 89 -11.95 59.95 -7.07
N SER A 90 -11.12 60.40 -8.00
CA SER A 90 -10.47 61.71 -7.94
C SER A 90 -11.50 62.85 -7.90
N GLN A 91 -11.20 63.93 -7.17
CA GLN A 91 -12.04 65.11 -7.12
C GLN A 91 -12.27 65.68 -8.54
N GLY A 92 -13.52 66.04 -8.85
CA GLY A 92 -13.87 66.62 -10.15
C GLY A 92 -13.10 67.91 -10.44
N LEU A 93 -12.86 68.18 -11.72
CA LEU A 93 -12.16 69.40 -12.16
C LEU A 93 -12.94 70.66 -11.75
N PRO A 94 -12.24 71.76 -11.38
CA PRO A 94 -12.90 73.05 -11.13
C PRO A 94 -13.74 73.49 -12.34
N GLY A 95 -14.87 74.17 -12.06
CA GLY A 95 -15.72 74.73 -13.10
C GLY A 95 -14.94 75.71 -14.00
N ARG A 96 -15.30 75.78 -15.27
CA ARG A 96 -14.65 76.67 -16.24
C ARG A 96 -14.99 78.12 -15.91
N ASP A 97 -14.00 79.02 -15.98
CA ASP A 97 -14.22 80.45 -15.73
C ASP A 97 -15.27 81.03 -16.69
N GLY A 98 -16.05 81.99 -16.20
CA GLY A 98 -17.04 82.70 -16.99
C GLY A 98 -16.40 83.40 -18.18
N ARG A 99 -17.08 83.46 -19.32
CA ARG A 99 -16.56 84.18 -20.50
C ARG A 99 -16.43 85.67 -20.18
N ASP A 100 -15.30 86.26 -20.58
CA ASP A 100 -15.05 87.68 -20.47
C ASP A 100 -16.15 88.49 -21.19
N GLY A 101 -16.55 89.61 -20.59
CA GLY A 101 -17.48 90.55 -21.20
C GLY A 101 -16.91 91.11 -22.50
N ARG A 102 -17.77 91.32 -23.51
CA ARG A 102 -17.37 91.91 -24.79
C ARG A 102 -16.82 93.33 -24.60
N ASP A 103 -15.71 93.64 -25.25
CA ASP A 103 -15.08 94.97 -25.22
C ASP A 103 -16.02 96.07 -25.73
N GLY A 104 -16.07 97.19 -25.00
CA GLY A 104 -16.82 98.39 -25.40
C GLY A 104 -16.06 99.23 -26.42
N VAL A 105 -16.77 99.76 -27.42
CA VAL A 105 -16.23 100.63 -28.48
C VAL A 105 -16.00 102.07 -27.92
N PRO A 106 -14.89 102.77 -28.21
CA PRO A 106 -14.61 104.06 -27.55
C PRO A 106 -15.44 105.26 -28.08
N GLY A 107 -16.12 105.96 -27.16
CA GLY A 107 -16.07 107.43 -27.01
C GLY A 107 -17.29 108.29 -27.39
N ALA A 108 -17.93 108.92 -26.39
CA ALA A 108 -18.11 110.38 -26.19
C ALA A 108 -18.71 110.63 -24.77
N PRO A 109 -18.33 111.71 -24.03
CA PRO A 109 -18.60 111.80 -22.58
C PRO A 109 -20.07 112.14 -22.25
N GLY A 110 -20.69 111.34 -21.38
CA GLY A 110 -21.96 111.63 -20.72
C GLY A 110 -21.91 111.23 -19.24
N GLU A 111 -22.65 111.92 -18.38
CA GLU A 111 -22.67 111.65 -16.94
C GLU A 111 -23.37 110.33 -16.55
N LYS A 112 -22.78 109.69 -15.54
CA LYS A 112 -23.31 108.72 -14.56
C LYS A 112 -23.55 107.27 -15.01
N GLY A 113 -23.09 106.35 -14.14
CA GLY A 113 -23.70 105.05 -13.90
C GLY A 113 -23.09 104.39 -12.66
N GLU A 114 -23.93 103.99 -11.69
CA GLU A 114 -23.48 103.17 -10.55
C GLU A 114 -22.93 101.84 -11.07
N GLY A 115 -21.78 101.41 -10.53
CA GLY A 115 -21.13 100.16 -10.91
C GLY A 115 -22.08 98.97 -10.76
N GLY A 116 -22.23 98.19 -11.84
CA GLY A 116 -23.07 97.00 -11.85
C GLY A 116 -22.65 96.00 -10.77
N ARG A 117 -23.62 95.39 -10.10
CA ARG A 117 -23.36 94.37 -9.07
C ARG A 117 -22.61 93.18 -9.68
N PRO A 118 -21.67 92.55 -8.94
CA PRO A 118 -20.98 91.34 -9.41
C PRO A 118 -21.97 90.23 -9.80
N GLY A 119 -21.66 89.50 -10.87
CA GLY A 119 -22.45 88.35 -11.32
C GLY A 119 -22.54 87.26 -10.24
N LEU A 120 -23.64 86.51 -10.25
CA LEU A 120 -23.83 85.38 -9.33
C LEU A 120 -22.76 84.30 -9.57
N PRO A 121 -22.26 83.62 -8.52
CA PRO A 121 -21.38 82.47 -8.67
C PRO A 121 -22.03 81.38 -9.53
N GLY A 122 -21.24 80.74 -10.40
CA GLY A 122 -21.71 79.63 -11.22
C GLY A 122 -22.20 78.43 -10.40
N PRO A 123 -23.07 77.57 -10.96
CA PRO A 123 -23.55 76.39 -10.26
C PRO A 123 -22.39 75.44 -9.90
N ARG A 124 -22.51 74.76 -8.74
CA ARG A 124 -21.55 73.73 -8.32
C ARG A 124 -21.52 72.60 -9.37
N GLY A 125 -20.33 72.20 -9.79
CA GLY A 125 -20.15 71.06 -10.70
C GLY A 125 -20.76 69.78 -10.15
N GLU A 126 -21.24 68.91 -11.05
CA GLU A 126 -21.86 67.64 -10.67
C GLU A 126 -20.85 66.72 -9.92
N PRO A 127 -21.33 65.88 -8.98
CA PRO A 127 -20.48 64.87 -8.35
C PRO A 127 -19.80 63.99 -9.41
N GLY A 128 -18.50 63.73 -9.24
CA GLY A 128 -17.78 62.81 -10.11
C GLY A 128 -18.42 61.41 -10.11
N PRO A 129 -18.26 60.64 -11.20
CA PRO A 129 -18.80 59.29 -11.27
C PRO A 129 -18.23 58.41 -10.14
N ARG A 130 -19.06 57.48 -9.65
CA ARG A 130 -18.60 56.48 -8.66
C ARG A 130 -17.43 55.70 -9.25
N GLY A 131 -16.34 55.58 -8.49
CA GLY A 131 -15.18 54.78 -8.89
C GLY A 131 -15.57 53.34 -9.20
N GLU A 132 -14.88 52.73 -10.15
CA GLU A 132 -15.13 51.34 -10.55
C GLU A 132 -14.89 50.37 -9.40
N ALA A 133 -15.63 49.25 -9.41
CA ALA A 133 -15.42 48.19 -8.44
C ALA A 133 -14.00 47.64 -8.59
N GLY A 134 -13.31 47.43 -7.47
CA GLY A 134 -12.01 46.78 -7.48
C GLY A 134 -12.10 45.38 -8.11
N PRO A 135 -11.02 44.89 -8.73
CA PRO A 135 -11.01 43.56 -9.32
C PRO A 135 -11.28 42.50 -8.24
N VAL A 136 -11.93 41.41 -8.64
CA VAL A 136 -12.15 40.25 -7.76
C VAL A 136 -10.79 39.73 -7.28
N GLY A 137 -10.65 39.53 -5.97
CA GLY A 137 -9.44 38.96 -5.39
C GLY A 137 -9.10 37.61 -6.02
N ALA A 138 -7.81 37.33 -6.21
CA ALA A 138 -7.38 36.05 -6.77
C ALA A 138 -7.93 34.88 -5.94
N THR A 139 -8.38 33.82 -6.63
CA THR A 139 -8.79 32.58 -5.96
C THR A 139 -7.63 32.07 -5.11
N GLY A 140 -7.90 31.76 -3.84
CA GLY A 140 -6.91 31.12 -2.98
C GLY A 140 -6.44 29.78 -3.57
N PRO A 141 -5.23 29.32 -3.26
CA PRO A 141 -4.77 28.02 -3.73
C PRO A 141 -5.73 26.91 -3.24
N ALA A 142 -5.93 25.88 -4.06
CA ALA A 142 -6.67 24.70 -3.64
C ALA A 142 -6.00 24.09 -2.39
N GLY A 143 -6.79 23.72 -1.37
CA GLY A 143 -6.27 22.98 -0.22
C GLY A 143 -5.80 21.58 -0.63
N GLU A 144 -4.67 21.12 -0.09
CA GLU A 144 -4.14 19.78 -0.38
C GLU A 144 -5.04 18.70 0.23
N CYS A 145 -5.60 17.81 -0.61
CA CYS A 145 -6.21 16.57 -0.14
C CYS A 145 -5.13 15.51 0.12
N SER A 146 -4.60 15.43 1.33
CA SER A 146 -3.60 14.42 1.70
C SER A 146 -4.26 13.15 2.24
N VAL A 147 -4.67 12.25 1.34
CA VAL A 147 -4.85 10.83 1.72
C VAL A 147 -4.07 9.97 0.74
N PRO A 148 -2.75 9.87 0.94
CA PRO A 148 -2.19 8.52 1.05
C PRO A 148 -0.94 8.52 1.93
N PRO A 149 -0.85 7.65 2.94
CA PRO A 149 -0.41 6.30 2.60
C PRO A 149 -0.93 5.22 3.56
N ARG A 150 -1.35 4.07 3.02
CA ARG A 150 -1.62 2.89 3.86
C ARG A 150 -0.82 1.73 3.32
N SER A 151 -0.04 1.10 4.19
CA SER A 151 0.65 -0.14 3.92
C SER A 151 0.83 -0.84 5.26
N ALA A 152 0.06 -1.89 5.48
CA ALA A 152 0.19 -2.72 6.66
C ALA A 152 -0.20 -4.16 6.33
N PHE A 153 0.48 -5.09 6.99
CA PHE A 153 0.10 -6.49 6.99
C PHE A 153 0.38 -7.12 8.34
N SER A 154 -0.35 -8.19 8.63
CA SER A 154 -0.01 -9.12 9.69
C SER A 154 -0.43 -10.51 9.24
N ALA A 155 0.45 -11.48 9.43
CA ALA A 155 0.22 -12.86 9.09
C ALA A 155 0.79 -13.77 10.17
N LYS A 156 0.27 -14.99 10.23
CA LYS A 156 0.73 -16.02 11.15
C LYS A 156 1.00 -17.32 10.43
N ARG A 157 1.79 -18.17 11.06
CA ARG A 157 2.15 -19.46 10.50
C ARG A 157 1.07 -20.51 10.78
N SER A 158 0.80 -21.39 9.81
CA SER A 158 0.05 -22.62 10.05
C SER A 158 0.83 -23.64 10.86
N GLU A 159 0.08 -24.56 11.47
CA GLU A 159 0.64 -25.73 12.13
C GLU A 159 1.34 -26.61 11.09
N SER A 160 2.65 -26.79 11.21
CA SER A 160 3.43 -27.64 10.32
C SER A 160 4.22 -28.67 11.10
N ARG A 161 4.22 -29.91 10.59
CA ARG A 161 5.12 -30.99 11.03
C ARG A 161 6.40 -31.04 10.19
N VAL A 162 6.39 -30.38 9.03
CA VAL A 162 7.54 -30.29 8.13
C VAL A 162 8.45 -29.17 8.64
N PRO A 163 9.77 -29.44 8.80
CA PRO A 163 10.74 -28.40 9.11
C PRO A 163 10.61 -27.20 8.18
N PRO A 164 10.75 -25.96 8.67
CA PRO A 164 10.83 -24.81 7.77
C PRO A 164 12.01 -24.96 6.81
N PRO A 165 11.92 -24.41 5.59
CA PRO A 165 13.07 -24.33 4.72
C PRO A 165 14.16 -23.47 5.38
N SER A 166 15.38 -23.98 5.44
CA SER A 166 16.59 -23.20 5.69
C SER A 166 16.98 -22.48 4.40
N ASP A 167 17.48 -21.25 4.49
CA ASP A 167 17.94 -20.44 3.34
C ASP A 167 16.86 -19.98 2.33
N ALA A 168 15.59 -20.01 2.72
CA ALA A 168 14.50 -19.42 1.95
C ALA A 168 13.63 -18.53 2.84
N PRO A 169 12.85 -17.60 2.24
CA PRO A 169 11.85 -16.85 2.98
C PRO A 169 10.89 -17.78 3.73
N LEU A 170 10.60 -17.44 4.98
CA LEU A 170 9.71 -18.21 5.83
C LEU A 170 8.26 -17.77 5.59
N PRO A 171 7.39 -18.66 5.06
CA PRO A 171 6.01 -18.30 4.78
C PRO A 171 5.19 -18.19 6.06
N PHE A 172 4.48 -17.07 6.22
CA PHE A 172 3.38 -16.90 7.18
C PHE A 172 2.08 -16.94 6.39
N ASP A 173 1.59 -18.15 6.17
CA ASP A 173 0.57 -18.48 5.19
C ASP A 173 -0.86 -18.07 5.62
N ARG A 174 -1.08 -17.81 6.91
CA ARG A 174 -2.39 -17.38 7.43
C ARG A 174 -2.41 -15.87 7.64
N VAL A 175 -2.93 -15.15 6.66
CA VAL A 175 -3.11 -13.70 6.73
C VAL A 175 -4.14 -13.32 7.81
N LEU A 176 -3.78 -12.37 8.67
CA LEU A 176 -4.68 -11.73 9.63
C LEU A 176 -5.26 -10.44 9.03
N VAL A 177 -4.40 -9.61 8.44
CA VAL A 177 -4.77 -8.39 7.71
C VAL A 177 -3.76 -8.15 6.60
N ASN A 178 -4.24 -7.79 5.41
CA ASN A 178 -3.42 -7.46 4.24
C ASN A 178 -4.25 -6.69 3.22
N GLU A 179 -4.85 -5.56 3.64
CA GLU A 179 -5.81 -4.82 2.84
C GLU A 179 -5.23 -4.34 1.50
N GLN A 180 -3.94 -3.99 1.46
CA GLN A 180 -3.28 -3.50 0.25
C GLN A 180 -2.64 -4.60 -0.60
N GLY A 181 -2.60 -5.85 -0.11
CA GLY A 181 -1.96 -6.94 -0.84
C GLY A 181 -0.43 -6.82 -0.99
N HIS A 182 0.22 -5.97 -0.19
CA HIS A 182 1.68 -5.78 -0.24
C HIS A 182 2.46 -6.97 0.34
N TYR A 183 1.81 -7.80 1.15
CA TYR A 183 2.36 -9.06 1.63
C TYR A 183 1.87 -10.24 0.79
N ASP A 184 2.79 -11.08 0.34
CA ASP A 184 2.48 -12.33 -0.33
C ASP A 184 2.67 -13.51 0.63
N ALA A 185 1.55 -14.14 1.00
CA ALA A 185 1.51 -15.25 1.93
C ALA A 185 2.08 -16.56 1.36
N ALA A 186 2.13 -16.70 0.02
CA ALA A 186 2.71 -17.87 -0.62
C ALA A 186 4.24 -17.85 -0.58
N THR A 187 4.83 -16.67 -0.79
CA THR A 187 6.29 -16.48 -0.78
C THR A 187 6.83 -16.08 0.59
N GLY A 188 6.00 -15.52 1.48
CA GLY A 188 6.42 -15.01 2.78
C GLY A 188 7.06 -13.61 2.72
N LYS A 189 6.96 -12.92 1.58
CA LYS A 189 7.62 -11.64 1.33
C LYS A 189 6.65 -10.47 1.39
N PHE A 190 7.09 -9.39 2.01
CA PHE A 190 6.50 -8.07 1.86
C PHE A 190 7.21 -7.32 0.73
N THR A 191 6.45 -6.73 -0.20
CA THR A 191 6.98 -5.88 -1.28
C THR A 191 6.50 -4.46 -1.07
N CYS A 192 7.45 -3.54 -0.93
CA CYS A 192 7.16 -2.13 -0.69
C CYS A 192 6.53 -1.48 -1.94
N GLN A 193 5.45 -0.73 -1.74
CA GLN A 193 4.82 0.09 -2.79
C GLN A 193 4.87 1.58 -2.45
N VAL A 194 5.01 1.93 -1.16
CA VAL A 194 5.07 3.31 -0.69
C VAL A 194 6.44 3.59 -0.07
N PRO A 195 7.23 4.54 -0.61
CA PRO A 195 8.51 4.88 -0.02
C PRO A 195 8.34 5.45 1.39
N GLY A 196 9.19 5.02 2.32
CA GLY A 196 9.16 5.53 3.68
C GLY A 196 9.85 4.62 4.67
N VAL A 197 9.60 4.88 5.94
CA VAL A 197 10.13 4.07 7.04
C VAL A 197 9.06 3.12 7.54
N TYR A 198 9.43 1.86 7.62
CA TYR A 198 8.58 0.75 8.03
C TYR A 198 9.07 0.19 9.36
N TYR A 199 8.15 -0.29 10.16
CA TYR A 199 8.45 -1.11 11.32
C TYR A 199 8.01 -2.54 11.05
N PHE A 200 8.90 -3.50 11.30
CA PHE A 200 8.64 -4.92 11.22
C PHE A 200 8.81 -5.57 12.58
N ALA A 201 7.92 -6.50 12.90
CA ALA A 201 7.96 -7.27 14.13
C ALA A 201 7.61 -8.73 13.87
N VAL A 202 8.39 -9.61 14.48
CA VAL A 202 8.17 -11.06 14.52
C VAL A 202 8.00 -11.44 15.97
N HIS A 203 6.92 -12.16 16.26
CA HIS A 203 6.71 -12.82 17.55
C HIS A 203 6.60 -14.32 17.27
N ALA A 204 7.62 -15.07 17.64
CA ALA A 204 7.74 -16.49 17.36
C ALA A 204 7.61 -17.32 18.64
N THR A 205 6.88 -18.43 18.53
CA THR A 205 6.93 -19.50 19.52
C THR A 205 8.11 -20.41 19.17
N VAL A 206 8.94 -20.75 20.16
CA VAL A 206 10.15 -21.58 20.00
C VAL A 206 9.95 -22.94 20.65
N TYR A 207 10.07 -24.01 19.88
CA TYR A 207 9.87 -25.36 20.40
C TYR A 207 10.68 -26.41 19.63
N ARG A 208 11.06 -27.50 20.32
CA ARG A 208 11.87 -28.64 19.84
C ARG A 208 13.33 -28.35 19.48
N ALA A 209 13.63 -27.15 18.99
CA ALA A 209 14.99 -26.69 18.69
C ALA A 209 15.12 -25.21 19.05
N SER A 210 16.37 -24.72 19.12
CA SER A 210 16.63 -23.27 19.22
C SER A 210 16.16 -22.58 17.94
N LEU A 211 15.82 -21.30 18.04
CA LEU A 211 15.39 -20.51 16.90
C LEU A 211 16.37 -19.35 16.67
N GLN A 212 16.81 -19.21 15.43
CA GLN A 212 17.48 -18.04 14.92
C GLN A 212 16.73 -17.57 13.68
N PHE A 213 16.48 -16.27 13.58
CA PHE A 213 15.96 -15.70 12.34
C PHE A 213 16.53 -14.31 12.11
N ASP A 214 16.60 -13.96 10.84
CA ASP A 214 16.97 -12.66 10.33
C ASP A 214 15.74 -11.97 9.75
N LEU A 215 15.59 -10.69 10.05
CA LEU A 215 14.80 -9.78 9.22
C LEU A 215 15.67 -9.35 8.06
N VAL A 216 15.25 -9.67 6.84
CA VAL A 216 16.06 -9.50 5.63
C VAL A 216 15.43 -8.45 4.74
N LYS A 217 16.24 -7.51 4.22
CA LYS A 217 15.87 -6.59 3.13
C LYS A 217 16.69 -6.95 1.89
N ASN A 218 16.03 -7.28 0.78
CA ASN A 218 16.69 -7.56 -0.51
C ASN A 218 17.85 -8.58 -0.45
N GLY A 219 17.82 -9.51 0.51
CA GLY A 219 18.86 -10.52 0.72
C GLY A 219 19.91 -10.17 1.78
N GLU A 220 19.92 -8.94 2.30
CA GLU A 220 20.80 -8.50 3.38
C GLU A 220 20.08 -8.50 4.73
N SER A 221 20.75 -9.00 5.77
CA SER A 221 20.20 -9.02 7.13
C SER A 221 20.16 -7.60 7.71
N ILE A 222 18.96 -7.15 8.08
CA ILE A 222 18.71 -5.91 8.82
C ILE A 222 19.09 -6.12 10.29
N ALA A 223 18.59 -7.20 10.88
CA ALA A 223 18.80 -7.57 12.26
C ALA A 223 18.56 -9.07 12.47
N SER A 224 19.38 -9.66 13.35
CA SER A 224 19.37 -11.08 13.68
C SER A 224 18.91 -11.30 15.11
N PHE A 225 18.07 -12.31 15.32
CA PHE A 225 17.51 -12.63 16.63
C PHE A 225 17.72 -14.12 16.95
N PHE A 226 17.95 -14.43 18.22
CA PHE A 226 18.21 -15.79 18.67
C PHE A 226 17.55 -16.09 20.01
N GLN A 227 16.98 -17.29 20.14
CA GLN A 227 16.49 -17.85 21.39
C GLN A 227 16.99 -19.28 21.55
N PHE A 228 17.67 -19.51 22.67
CA PHE A 228 18.08 -20.84 23.08
C PHE A 228 16.88 -21.67 23.56
N PHE A 229 16.80 -22.92 23.11
CA PHE A 229 15.84 -23.91 23.61
C PHE A 229 16.57 -25.05 24.33
N GLY A 230 16.44 -25.09 25.66
CA GLY A 230 17.11 -26.06 26.52
C GLY A 230 16.45 -27.43 26.65
N GLY A 231 15.65 -27.86 25.67
CA GLY A 231 14.93 -29.14 25.75
C GLY A 231 13.74 -29.14 26.72
N TRP A 232 13.18 -27.96 26.99
CA TRP A 232 12.06 -27.80 27.92
C TRP A 232 10.79 -28.53 27.45
N PRO A 233 9.94 -29.02 28.37
CA PRO A 233 8.71 -29.70 28.00
C PRO A 233 7.68 -28.76 27.33
N LYS A 234 7.82 -27.44 27.55
CA LYS A 234 6.93 -26.40 27.04
C LYS A 234 7.66 -25.45 26.09
N PRO A 235 6.95 -24.82 25.14
CA PRO A 235 7.53 -23.82 24.25
C PRO A 235 8.07 -22.59 24.99
N ALA A 236 9.10 -21.97 24.41
CA ALA A 236 9.61 -20.65 24.76
C ALA A 236 9.12 -19.61 23.72
N SER A 237 9.55 -18.36 23.85
CA SER A 237 9.19 -17.26 22.94
C SER A 237 10.43 -16.51 22.47
N LEU A 238 10.42 -16.04 21.22
CA LEU A 238 11.40 -15.11 20.68
C LEU A 238 10.65 -13.98 19.99
N SER A 239 11.02 -12.73 20.28
CA SER A 239 10.52 -11.57 19.54
C SER A 239 11.67 -10.78 18.98
N GLY A 240 11.48 -10.23 17.79
CA GLY A 240 12.46 -9.40 17.12
C GLY A 240 11.75 -8.37 16.26
N GLY A 241 12.30 -7.17 16.17
CA GLY A 241 11.75 -6.12 15.33
C GLY A 241 12.76 -5.03 15.06
N ALA A 242 12.60 -4.38 13.93
CA ALA A 242 13.48 -3.30 13.48
C ALA A 242 12.70 -2.31 12.63
N MET A 243 13.17 -1.06 12.61
CA MET A 243 12.73 -0.07 11.64
C MET A 243 13.69 -0.07 10.46
N VAL A 244 13.16 0.07 9.25
CA VAL A 244 13.97 0.11 8.03
C VAL A 244 13.33 1.04 7.01
N ARG A 245 14.16 1.78 6.28
CA ARG A 245 13.73 2.58 5.15
C ARG A 245 13.60 1.72 3.91
N LEU A 246 12.45 1.81 3.23
CA LEU A 246 12.16 1.07 2.00
C LEU A 246 11.81 2.03 0.87
N GLU A 247 12.29 1.68 -0.32
CA GLU A 247 11.87 2.25 -1.60
C GLU A 247 10.88 1.30 -2.29
N PRO A 248 10.08 1.75 -3.27
CA PRO A 248 9.21 0.85 -4.03
C PRO A 248 9.99 -0.33 -4.62
N GLU A 249 9.36 -1.51 -4.63
CA GLU A 249 9.94 -2.80 -5.02
C GLU A 249 10.94 -3.41 -4.04
N ASP A 250 11.37 -2.70 -2.98
CA ASP A 250 12.15 -3.33 -1.91
C ASP A 250 11.34 -4.45 -1.26
N GLN A 251 12.00 -5.58 -1.04
CA GLN A 251 11.41 -6.77 -0.43
C GLN A 251 11.94 -7.00 0.98
N VAL A 252 11.02 -7.28 1.91
CA VAL A 252 11.36 -7.65 3.29
C VAL A 252 10.73 -9.00 3.63
N TRP A 253 11.50 -9.87 4.27
CA TRP A 253 11.02 -11.17 4.75
C TRP A 253 11.76 -11.63 5.99
N VAL A 254 11.28 -12.73 6.56
CA VAL A 254 11.92 -13.45 7.65
C VAL A 254 12.60 -14.68 7.09
N GLN A 255 13.84 -14.95 7.48
CA GLN A 255 14.58 -16.13 7.06
C GLN A 255 15.34 -16.73 8.24
N VAL A 256 15.51 -18.04 8.27
CA VAL A 256 16.40 -18.70 9.24
C VAL A 256 17.82 -18.60 8.69
N GLY A 257 18.71 -17.89 9.39
CA GLY A 257 20.08 -17.61 8.95
C GLY A 257 21.09 -18.73 9.29
N VAL A 258 20.73 -19.66 10.18
CA VAL A 258 21.57 -20.81 10.55
C VAL A 258 20.74 -22.09 10.49
N GLY A 259 21.15 -23.04 9.64
CA GLY A 259 20.35 -24.23 9.27
C GLY A 259 19.89 -25.14 10.43
N ASP A 260 20.62 -25.16 11.56
CA ASP A 260 20.26 -25.98 12.72
C ASP A 260 19.25 -25.30 13.67
N TYR A 261 19.02 -23.98 13.53
CA TYR A 261 18.20 -23.19 14.45
C TYR A 261 16.81 -22.87 13.87
N ILE A 262 16.12 -23.93 13.45
CA ILE A 262 14.81 -23.90 12.80
C ILE A 262 13.61 -24.06 13.76
N GLY A 263 13.81 -23.79 15.06
CA GLY A 263 12.85 -24.07 16.14
C GLY A 263 11.56 -23.24 16.17
N ILE A 264 11.18 -22.57 15.09
CA ILE A 264 9.95 -21.78 15.00
C ILE A 264 8.73 -22.69 14.94
N TYR A 265 7.70 -22.38 15.72
CA TYR A 265 6.58 -23.29 15.97
C TYR A 265 5.22 -22.59 15.95
N ALA A 266 4.18 -23.35 15.61
CA ALA A 266 2.78 -22.95 15.73
C ALA A 266 1.94 -24.17 16.13
N SER A 267 0.92 -23.96 16.95
CA SER A 267 -0.03 -24.98 17.41
C SER A 267 -1.41 -24.35 17.62
N ILE A 268 -2.40 -25.17 17.95
CA ILE A 268 -3.76 -24.73 18.34
C ILE A 268 -3.77 -23.59 19.37
N LYS A 269 -2.78 -23.52 20.28
CA LYS A 269 -2.72 -22.53 21.37
C LYS A 269 -1.53 -21.58 21.30
N THR A 270 -0.67 -21.68 20.29
CA THR A 270 0.54 -20.87 20.18
C THR A 270 0.76 -20.46 18.74
N ASP A 271 0.94 -19.17 18.50
CA ASP A 271 1.17 -18.65 17.16
C ASP A 271 2.61 -18.15 16.99
N SER A 272 3.06 -18.13 15.74
CA SER A 272 4.21 -17.33 15.31
C SER A 272 3.70 -16.34 14.27
N THR A 273 3.89 -15.04 14.51
CA THR A 273 3.34 -13.94 13.72
C THR A 273 4.43 -13.07 13.14
N PHE A 274 4.18 -12.54 11.95
CA PHE A 274 4.99 -11.53 11.29
C PHE A 274 4.10 -10.38 10.86
N SER A 275 4.48 -9.17 11.27
CA SER A 275 3.74 -7.94 11.02
C SER A 275 4.68 -6.87 10.50
N GLY A 276 4.16 -6.01 9.63
CA GLY A 276 4.88 -4.84 9.16
C GLY A 276 3.93 -3.73 8.75
N PHE A 277 4.29 -2.49 9.04
CA PHE A 277 3.51 -1.32 8.64
C PHE A 277 4.37 -0.10 8.38
N LEU A 278 3.87 0.76 7.50
CA LEU A 278 4.45 2.08 7.23
C LEU A 278 4.26 2.98 8.45
N VAL A 279 5.35 3.54 8.95
CA VAL A 279 5.34 4.50 10.07
C VAL A 279 5.14 5.91 9.54
N TYR A 280 5.92 6.29 8.53
CA TYR A 280 5.75 7.55 7.80
C TYR A 280 6.24 7.39 6.36
N SER A 281 5.55 8.02 5.42
CA SER A 281 5.97 8.06 4.01
C SER A 281 6.97 9.17 3.76
N ASP A 282 7.90 8.92 2.86
CA ASP A 282 8.84 9.93 2.34
C ASP A 282 8.29 10.66 1.11
N TRP A 283 6.98 10.57 0.85
CA TRP A 283 6.32 11.23 -0.27
C TRP A 283 6.32 12.75 -0.03
N HIS A 284 7.41 13.41 -0.40
CA HIS A 284 7.46 14.87 -0.38
C HIS A 284 6.58 15.37 -1.52
N SER A 285 5.59 16.20 -1.20
CA SER A 285 4.97 17.11 -2.15
C SER A 285 6.04 18.07 -2.67
N SER A 286 6.75 17.64 -3.72
CA SER A 286 7.81 18.35 -4.45
C SER A 286 9.15 18.53 -3.70
N PRO A 287 10.23 17.79 -4.05
CA PRO A 287 11.60 18.02 -3.54
C PRO A 287 12.26 19.32 -4.04
N VAL A 288 11.49 20.25 -4.62
CA VAL A 288 12.00 21.46 -5.30
C VAL A 288 11.92 22.72 -4.43
N PHE A 289 11.22 22.68 -3.29
CA PHE A 289 10.99 23.87 -2.44
C PHE A 289 11.35 23.68 -0.95
N ALA A 290 12.19 22.71 -0.62
CA ALA A 290 12.72 22.52 0.75
C ALA A 290 14.17 23.03 0.84
#